data_AF-D8FXV6-F1
#
_entry.id   AF-D8FXV6-F1
#
_cell.length_a   1.000
_cell.length_b   1.000
_cell.length_c   1.000
_cell.angle_alpha   90.00
_cell.angle_beta   90.00
_cell.angle_gamma   90.00
#
_symmetry.space_group_name_H-M   'P 1'
#
loop_
_entity.id
_entity.type
_entity.pdbx_description
1 polymer ?
#
loop_
_entity_poly.entity_id
_entity_poly.type
_entity_poly.pdbx_seq_one_letter_code
_entity_poly.pdbx_strand_id
1 'polypeptide(L)'
;MTVYKIKHRDEFDFRLVTWGAVVLTGAYILVPPVIQSEPAQQLISVAQITADKVTGKTQKDAVSIPNTKAEAALQLAFGFEGGCQNLGNDSGNWFQGQKGFTCMGIIPSVGWHHRNDLLSVLGTGFSGHPSMFVKFAYDKNPVAFKTAVAQIYKQDYFAPGGCAELSQPAFEVCADIAINSGVGRSRQYLREIGNIADPKQLARALNERHRQDYLKWSAPGNKDSVFRAGWLSRADRRDRYIDKF
;
A
#
# COMPACT_ATOMS: atom_id res chain seq x y z
N MET A 1 16.66 -44.88 -22.43
CA MET A 1 15.35 -44.40 -21.97
C MET A 1 15.62 -43.19 -21.10
N THR A 2 15.55 -41.99 -21.67
CA THR A 2 16.07 -40.75 -21.07
C THR A 2 14.89 -39.85 -20.74
N VAL A 3 14.63 -39.65 -19.44
CA VAL A 3 13.50 -38.84 -18.96
C VAL A 3 13.98 -37.39 -18.78
N TYR A 4 13.49 -36.49 -19.63
CA TYR A 4 13.68 -35.04 -19.46
C TYR A 4 12.71 -34.52 -18.40
N LYS A 5 13.24 -33.95 -17.32
CA LYS A 5 12.47 -33.17 -16.34
C LYS A 5 12.24 -31.76 -16.89
N ILE A 6 10.99 -31.45 -17.24
CA ILE A 6 10.54 -30.10 -17.57
C ILE A 6 10.38 -29.33 -16.26
N LYS A 7 11.15 -28.25 -16.11
CA LYS A 7 11.08 -27.30 -14.98
C LYS A 7 10.05 -26.24 -15.33
N HIS A 8 8.85 -26.31 -14.74
CA HIS A 8 7.88 -25.22 -14.84
C HIS A 8 8.44 -23.97 -14.16
N ARG A 9 8.62 -22.91 -14.96
CA ARG A 9 8.95 -21.57 -14.52
C ARG A 9 7.63 -20.80 -14.61
N ASP A 10 7.04 -20.50 -13.46
CA ASP A 10 5.87 -19.62 -13.40
C ASP A 10 6.35 -18.20 -13.74
N GLU A 11 6.19 -17.83 -15.00
CA GLU A 11 6.42 -16.48 -15.50
C GLU A 11 5.28 -15.57 -15.00
N PHE A 12 5.64 -14.61 -14.16
CA PHE A 12 4.80 -13.45 -13.85
C PHE A 12 4.69 -12.59 -15.12
N ASP A 13 3.66 -12.85 -15.92
CA ASP A 13 3.38 -12.13 -17.16
C ASP A 13 2.74 -10.76 -16.85
N PHE A 14 3.56 -9.71 -16.76
CA PHE A 14 3.12 -8.32 -16.72
C PHE A 14 2.85 -7.87 -18.17
N ARG A 15 1.67 -8.17 -18.69
CA ARG A 15 1.27 -7.66 -20.00
C ARG A 15 1.00 -6.16 -19.92
N LEU A 16 1.89 -5.41 -20.57
CA LEU A 16 1.75 -4.01 -20.94
C LEU A 16 0.40 -3.77 -21.61
N VAL A 17 -0.45 -2.93 -21.02
CA VAL A 17 -1.61 -2.36 -21.70
C VAL A 17 -1.18 -1.01 -22.29
N THR A 18 -0.91 -1.00 -23.59
CA THR A 18 -0.68 0.23 -24.36
C THR A 18 -2.02 0.91 -24.64
N TRP A 19 -2.25 2.09 -24.05
CA TRP A 19 -3.34 2.98 -24.46
C TRP A 19 -2.80 4.05 -25.40
N GLY A 20 -3.41 4.14 -26.58
CA GLY A 20 -3.11 5.12 -27.61
C GLY A 20 -3.49 6.54 -27.18
N ALA A 21 -2.62 7.48 -27.51
CA ALA A 21 -2.85 8.90 -27.32
C ALA A 21 -3.89 9.43 -28.32
N VAL A 22 -4.96 10.04 -27.82
CA VAL A 22 -5.81 10.94 -28.60
C VAL A 22 -5.46 12.37 -28.20
N VAL A 23 -4.95 13.12 -29.17
CA VAL A 23 -4.66 14.55 -29.09
C VAL A 23 -5.96 15.33 -29.16
N LEU A 24 -6.25 16.16 -28.16
CA LEU A 24 -7.28 17.19 -28.22
C LEU A 24 -6.65 18.54 -27.86
N THR A 25 -6.64 19.43 -28.84
CA THR A 25 -6.15 20.81 -28.80
C THR A 25 -7.29 21.80 -28.55
N GLY A 26 -7.01 22.82 -27.71
CA GLY A 26 -7.68 24.14 -27.70
C GLY A 26 -8.95 24.21 -26.84
N ALA A 27 -9.24 25.25 -26.06
CA ALA A 27 -8.68 26.59 -25.97
C ALA A 27 -8.85 27.16 -24.53
N TYR A 28 -7.94 28.04 -24.15
CA TYR A 28 -7.94 28.79 -22.88
C TYR A 28 -8.98 29.92 -22.93
N ILE A 29 -9.79 30.06 -21.89
CA ILE A 29 -10.47 31.31 -21.54
C ILE A 29 -9.96 31.74 -20.17
N LEU A 30 -9.26 32.88 -20.16
CA LEU A 30 -8.79 33.58 -18.97
C LEU A 30 -9.97 34.30 -18.32
N VAL A 31 -10.25 33.99 -17.06
CA VAL A 31 -11.08 34.82 -16.18
C VAL A 31 -10.22 35.17 -14.95
N PRO A 32 -10.07 36.46 -14.59
CA PRO A 32 -9.26 36.85 -13.44
C PRO A 32 -9.94 36.47 -12.12
N PRO A 33 -9.19 36.08 -11.08
CA PRO A 33 -9.77 35.82 -9.77
C PRO A 33 -10.14 37.11 -9.05
N VAL A 34 -11.37 37.15 -8.55
CA VAL A 34 -11.88 38.16 -7.62
C VAL A 34 -11.23 37.93 -6.25
N ILE A 35 -10.60 38.98 -5.72
CA ILE A 35 -10.05 39.04 -4.37
C ILE A 35 -11.22 39.27 -3.40
N GLN A 36 -11.55 38.28 -2.58
CA GLN A 36 -12.35 38.47 -1.37
C GLN A 36 -11.48 38.15 -0.15
N SER A 37 -11.23 39.18 0.65
CA SER A 37 -10.65 39.11 1.97
C SER A 37 -11.75 38.97 3.01
N GLU A 38 -11.70 37.94 3.85
CA GLU A 38 -12.28 38.00 5.21
C GLU A 38 -11.41 37.22 6.22
N PRO A 39 -11.26 37.73 7.46
CA PRO A 39 -10.46 37.13 8.53
C PRO A 39 -11.33 36.27 9.48
N ALA A 40 -10.66 35.60 10.43
CA ALA A 40 -11.23 34.95 11.64
C ALA A 40 -11.67 33.47 11.54
N GLN A 41 -10.70 32.55 11.41
CA GLN A 41 -10.85 31.15 11.87
C GLN A 41 -9.66 30.61 12.69
N GLN A 42 -8.71 31.46 13.11
CA GLN A 42 -7.47 31.01 13.76
C GLN A 42 -7.40 31.15 15.29
N LEU A 43 -8.50 31.41 15.99
CA LEU A 43 -8.46 31.66 17.46
C LEU A 43 -9.18 30.62 18.34
N ILE A 44 -9.59 29.46 17.82
CA ILE A 44 -10.24 28.42 18.64
C ILE A 44 -9.25 27.34 19.12
N SER A 45 -8.04 27.21 18.55
CA SER A 45 -7.15 26.10 18.90
C SER A 45 -6.29 26.29 20.16
N VAL A 46 -6.18 27.49 20.72
CA VAL A 46 -5.27 27.74 21.86
C VAL A 46 -5.99 27.62 23.21
N ALA A 47 -7.30 27.90 23.27
CA ALA A 47 -8.07 27.81 24.51
C ALA A 47 -8.43 26.36 24.92
N GLN A 48 -8.56 25.44 23.97
CA GLN A 48 -8.85 24.03 24.26
C GLN A 48 -7.61 23.26 24.76
N ILE A 49 -6.41 23.66 24.36
CA ILE A 49 -5.16 22.98 24.78
C ILE A 49 -4.85 23.24 26.28
N THR A 50 -5.32 24.36 26.84
CA THR A 50 -5.03 24.73 28.23
C THR A 50 -5.97 24.06 29.25
N ALA A 51 -7.15 23.58 28.82
CA ALA A 51 -8.12 22.94 29.71
C ALA A 51 -7.83 21.44 29.95
N ASP A 52 -7.27 20.73 28.96
CA ASP A 52 -6.99 19.29 29.05
C ASP A 52 -5.81 18.94 29.96
N LYS A 53 -4.94 19.90 30.29
CA LYS A 53 -3.82 19.68 31.22
C LYS A 53 -4.19 19.68 32.70
N VAL A 54 -5.41 20.10 33.07
CA VAL A 54 -5.77 20.32 34.49
C VAL A 54 -6.59 19.17 35.10
N THR A 55 -7.16 18.24 34.31
CA THR A 55 -8.13 17.27 34.84
C THR A 55 -7.68 15.82 34.96
N GLY A 56 -6.40 15.49 34.71
CA GLY A 56 -5.85 14.17 35.07
C GLY A 56 -6.60 12.95 34.51
N LYS A 57 -7.39 13.12 33.44
CA LYS A 57 -8.02 12.02 32.72
C LYS A 57 -7.10 11.63 31.58
N THR A 58 -6.38 10.51 31.74
CA THR A 58 -5.81 9.79 30.61
C THR A 58 -6.94 9.44 29.64
N GLN A 59 -7.06 10.20 28.55
CA GLN A 59 -7.75 9.75 27.35
C GLN A 59 -7.04 8.46 26.93
N LYS A 60 -7.65 7.33 27.28
CA LYS A 60 -7.38 6.05 26.64
C LYS A 60 -7.60 6.30 25.16
N ASP A 61 -6.53 6.22 24.36
CA ASP A 61 -6.48 6.57 22.95
C ASP A 61 -7.77 6.15 22.22
N ALA A 62 -8.69 7.10 22.04
CA ALA A 62 -9.77 6.94 21.11
C ALA A 62 -9.11 6.95 19.74
N VAL A 63 -8.74 5.77 19.24
CA VAL A 63 -8.23 5.59 17.88
C VAL A 63 -9.31 6.16 16.96
N SER A 64 -9.10 7.39 16.48
CA SER A 64 -10.04 8.03 15.58
C SER A 64 -10.13 7.17 14.33
N ILE A 65 -11.30 6.59 14.09
CA ILE A 65 -11.54 5.84 12.85
C ILE A 65 -11.37 6.86 11.71
N PRO A 66 -10.44 6.64 10.76
CA PRO A 66 -10.20 7.61 9.69
C PRO A 66 -11.45 7.87 8.85
N ASN A 67 -11.53 9.07 8.28
CA ASN A 67 -12.72 9.57 7.57
C ASN A 67 -13.05 8.75 6.31
N THR A 68 -12.10 7.95 5.79
CA THR A 68 -12.34 7.05 4.67
C THR A 68 -11.76 5.65 4.90
N LYS A 69 -12.36 4.64 4.25
CA LYS A 69 -11.84 3.26 4.26
C LYS A 69 -10.40 3.15 3.73
N ALA A 70 -10.05 3.98 2.74
CA ALA A 70 -8.71 4.04 2.18
C ALA A 70 -7.68 4.58 3.18
N GLU A 71 -8.02 5.62 3.95
CA GLU A 71 -7.14 6.15 5.00
C GLU A 71 -6.93 5.13 6.12
N ALA A 72 -7.98 4.41 6.53
CA ALA A 72 -7.86 3.32 7.51
C ALA A 72 -6.89 2.22 7.03
N ALA A 73 -7.01 1.79 5.78
CA ALA A 73 -6.09 0.81 5.19
C ALA A 73 -4.65 1.34 5.11
N LEU A 74 -4.48 2.61 4.72
CA LEU A 74 -3.16 3.25 4.64
C LEU A 74 -2.49 3.42 6.01
N GLN A 75 -3.25 3.79 7.04
CA GLN A 75 -2.74 3.90 8.41
C GLN A 75 -2.17 2.56 8.89
N LEU A 76 -2.87 1.46 8.57
CA LEU A 76 -2.40 0.12 8.88
C LEU A 76 -1.20 -0.26 8.01
N ALA A 77 -1.23 -0.06 6.70
CA ALA A 77 -0.12 -0.37 5.80
C ALA A 77 1.18 0.33 6.24
N PHE A 78 1.12 1.64 6.50
CA PHE A 78 2.30 2.40 6.93
C PHE A 78 2.77 2.09 8.36
N GLY A 79 1.90 1.54 9.21
CA GLY A 79 2.31 1.02 10.51
C GLY A 79 3.28 -0.17 10.42
N PHE A 80 3.30 -0.88 9.28
CA PHE A 80 4.15 -2.06 9.05
C PHE A 80 5.31 -1.79 8.09
N GLU A 81 5.07 -0.92 7.11
CA GLU A 81 6.01 -0.72 6.02
C GLU A 81 6.93 0.50 6.21
N GLY A 82 6.81 1.28 7.30
CA GLY A 82 7.31 2.66 7.40
C GLY A 82 8.82 2.91 7.16
N GLY A 83 9.65 1.88 7.11
CA GLY A 83 11.09 1.97 6.86
C GLY A 83 11.52 1.53 5.46
N CYS A 84 12.83 1.53 5.25
CA CYS A 84 13.46 0.91 4.09
C CYS A 84 14.14 -0.40 4.48
N GLN A 85 14.10 -1.39 3.60
CA GLN A 85 14.82 -2.65 3.74
C GLN A 85 15.50 -3.04 2.42
N ASN A 86 16.61 -3.77 2.49
CA ASN A 86 17.39 -4.25 1.34
C ASN A 86 17.83 -5.72 1.49
N LEU A 87 16.95 -6.54 2.06
CA LEU A 87 17.15 -7.97 2.26
C LEU A 87 17.50 -8.64 0.92
N GLY A 88 18.63 -9.35 0.88
CA GLY A 88 19.15 -9.95 -0.37
C GLY A 88 18.33 -11.13 -0.88
N ASN A 89 17.64 -11.84 0.01
CA ASN A 89 16.75 -12.95 -0.30
C ASN A 89 15.33 -12.52 -0.71
N ASP A 90 15.00 -11.24 -0.53
CA ASP A 90 13.75 -10.67 -1.02
C ASP A 90 13.90 -10.28 -2.49
N SER A 91 13.24 -11.02 -3.37
CA SER A 91 13.26 -10.76 -4.82
C SER A 91 12.67 -9.41 -5.19
N GLY A 92 11.80 -8.82 -4.34
CA GLY A 92 11.25 -7.49 -4.55
C GLY A 92 12.33 -6.41 -4.60
N ASN A 93 13.45 -6.60 -3.89
CA ASN A 93 14.55 -5.63 -3.90
C ASN A 93 15.41 -5.67 -5.17
N TRP A 94 15.23 -6.64 -6.07
CA TRP A 94 16.07 -6.77 -7.26
C TRP A 94 15.40 -6.15 -8.48
N PHE A 95 16.07 -5.19 -9.12
CA PHE A 95 15.57 -4.54 -10.31
C PHE A 95 16.70 -4.27 -11.31
N GLN A 96 16.51 -4.74 -12.54
CA GLN A 96 17.50 -4.62 -13.62
C GLN A 96 18.90 -5.14 -13.24
N GLY A 97 18.94 -6.28 -12.53
CA GLY A 97 20.20 -6.94 -12.14
C GLY A 97 20.89 -6.36 -10.91
N GLN A 98 20.41 -5.26 -10.33
CA GLN A 98 20.99 -4.64 -9.14
C GLN A 98 20.03 -4.72 -7.94
N LYS A 99 20.59 -5.00 -6.77
CA LYS A 99 19.86 -4.92 -5.50
C LYS A 99 19.60 -3.46 -5.14
N GLY A 100 18.36 -3.16 -4.80
CA GLY A 100 17.84 -1.87 -4.36
C GLY A 100 17.26 -1.94 -2.96
N PHE A 101 16.32 -1.02 -2.69
CA PHE A 101 15.60 -0.95 -1.41
C PHE A 101 14.10 -0.91 -1.67
N THR A 102 13.36 -1.61 -0.82
CA THR A 102 11.92 -1.42 -0.65
C THR A 102 11.71 -0.43 0.49
N CYS A 103 11.04 0.67 0.23
CA CYS A 103 10.74 1.69 1.24
C CYS A 103 9.23 1.92 1.31
N MET A 104 8.65 1.89 2.52
CA MET A 104 7.18 2.02 2.67
C MET A 104 6.40 1.00 1.84
N GLY A 105 6.97 -0.19 1.63
CA GLY A 105 6.40 -1.30 0.85
C GLY A 105 6.47 -1.11 -0.67
N ILE A 106 7.08 -0.01 -1.14
CA ILE A 106 7.31 0.22 -2.57
C ILE A 106 8.66 -0.36 -2.98
N ILE A 107 8.61 -1.40 -3.82
CA ILE A 107 9.79 -2.04 -4.41
C ILE A 107 10.39 -1.17 -5.53
N PRO A 108 11.67 -1.37 -5.91
CA PRO A 108 12.33 -0.53 -6.90
C PRO A 108 11.65 -0.46 -8.27
N SER A 109 11.07 -1.56 -8.76
CA SER A 109 10.37 -1.57 -10.06
C SER A 109 9.14 -0.65 -10.05
N VAL A 110 8.35 -0.65 -8.97
CA VAL A 110 7.17 0.18 -8.80
C VAL A 110 7.56 1.65 -8.64
N GLY A 111 8.56 1.94 -7.80
CA GLY A 111 9.02 3.33 -7.65
C GLY A 111 9.61 3.89 -8.95
N TRP A 112 10.34 3.09 -9.72
CA TRP A 112 10.87 3.50 -11.01
C TRP A 112 9.76 3.73 -12.04
N HIS A 113 8.69 2.93 -12.02
CA HIS A 113 7.51 3.14 -12.86
C HIS A 113 6.92 4.54 -12.64
N HIS A 114 6.79 4.96 -11.38
CA HIS A 114 6.23 6.26 -10.99
C HIS A 114 7.22 7.43 -10.91
N ARG A 115 8.45 7.27 -11.43
CA ARG A 115 9.50 8.29 -11.30
C ARG A 115 9.17 9.62 -11.99
N ASN A 116 8.28 9.60 -12.98
CA ASN A 116 7.94 10.75 -13.81
C ASN A 116 6.56 11.35 -13.49
N ASP A 117 5.81 10.77 -12.56
CA ASP A 117 4.47 11.23 -12.16
C ASP A 117 4.42 11.50 -10.64
N LEU A 118 3.97 10.53 -9.84
CA LEU A 118 3.77 10.62 -8.40
C LEU A 118 5.09 10.83 -7.63
N LEU A 119 6.22 10.42 -8.19
CA LEU A 119 7.55 10.61 -7.60
C LEU A 119 8.42 11.62 -8.36
N SER A 120 7.87 12.35 -9.33
CA SER A 120 8.61 13.30 -10.19
C SER A 120 9.44 14.33 -9.41
N VAL A 121 8.82 15.04 -8.47
CA VAL A 121 9.48 16.06 -7.63
C VAL A 121 10.61 15.45 -6.77
N LEU A 122 10.40 14.20 -6.33
CA LEU A 122 11.38 13.48 -5.52
C LEU A 122 12.54 12.95 -6.37
N GLY A 123 12.32 12.72 -7.66
CA GLY A 123 13.33 12.26 -8.61
C GLY A 123 14.33 13.31 -9.09
N THR A 124 14.05 14.61 -8.92
CA THR A 124 14.97 15.67 -9.36
C THR A 124 16.36 15.50 -8.76
N GLY A 125 17.38 15.45 -9.62
CA GLY A 125 18.79 15.28 -9.24
C GLY A 125 19.24 13.82 -9.10
N PHE A 126 18.36 12.84 -9.35
CA PHE A 126 18.75 11.44 -9.36
C PHE A 126 19.56 11.08 -10.60
N SER A 127 20.77 10.55 -10.41
CA SER A 127 21.66 10.05 -11.47
C SER A 127 22.12 8.61 -11.24
N GLY A 128 21.57 7.93 -10.24
CA GLY A 128 21.95 6.57 -9.87
C GLY A 128 21.28 5.48 -10.71
N HIS A 129 21.60 4.22 -10.38
CA HIS A 129 20.94 3.07 -11.01
C HIS A 129 19.46 2.99 -10.62
N PRO A 130 18.52 2.63 -11.53
CA PRO A 130 17.07 2.58 -11.27
C PRO A 130 16.66 1.84 -9.99
N SER A 131 17.37 0.79 -9.60
CA SER A 131 17.12 0.05 -8.36
C SER A 131 17.25 0.89 -7.08
N MET A 132 18.00 2.00 -7.13
CA MET A 132 18.27 2.89 -5.99
C MET A 132 17.29 4.06 -5.91
N PHE A 133 16.44 4.26 -6.92
CA PHE A 133 15.55 5.42 -7.01
C PHE A 133 14.61 5.55 -5.81
N VAL A 134 14.00 4.44 -5.39
CA VAL A 134 13.09 4.41 -4.23
C VAL A 134 13.77 4.92 -2.96
N LYS A 135 14.99 4.45 -2.68
CA LYS A 135 15.76 4.88 -1.51
C LYS A 135 16.09 6.37 -1.59
N PHE A 136 16.53 6.83 -2.76
CA PHE A 136 16.82 8.23 -2.99
C PHE A 136 15.59 9.13 -2.76
N ALA A 137 14.44 8.75 -3.33
CA ALA A 137 13.20 9.51 -3.17
C ALA A 137 12.71 9.55 -1.71
N TYR A 138 12.82 8.42 -1.00
CA TYR A 138 12.51 8.32 0.43
C TYR A 138 13.43 9.22 1.27
N ASP A 139 14.74 9.14 1.07
CA ASP A 139 15.73 9.91 1.85
C ASP A 139 15.61 11.42 1.62
N LYS A 140 15.28 11.82 0.39
CA LYS A 140 15.15 13.23 0.02
C LYS A 140 14.02 13.92 0.79
N ASN A 141 12.87 13.28 0.91
CA ASN A 141 11.75 13.79 1.71
C ASN A 141 10.78 12.64 2.07
N PRO A 142 10.92 12.02 3.27
CA PRO A 142 10.12 10.87 3.64
C PRO A 142 8.63 11.18 3.81
N VAL A 143 8.28 12.43 4.14
CA VAL A 143 6.88 12.87 4.28
C VAL A 143 6.22 12.96 2.91
N ALA A 144 6.84 13.64 1.95
CA ALA A 144 6.34 13.73 0.59
C ALA A 144 6.34 12.35 -0.09
N PHE A 145 7.35 11.52 0.17
CA PHE A 145 7.39 10.13 -0.30
C PHE A 145 6.19 9.34 0.22
N LYS A 146 5.90 9.39 1.52
CA LYS A 146 4.72 8.72 2.10
C LYS A 146 3.41 9.16 1.44
N THR A 147 3.26 10.44 1.14
CA THR A 147 2.10 10.97 0.41
C THR A 147 2.00 10.38 -1.00
N ALA A 148 3.11 10.31 -1.74
CA ALA A 148 3.15 9.68 -3.06
C ALA A 148 2.84 8.17 -2.99
N VAL A 149 3.43 7.45 -2.03
CA VAL A 149 3.13 6.02 -1.81
C VAL A 149 1.65 5.79 -1.50
N ALA A 150 1.03 6.67 -0.72
CA ALA A 150 -0.41 6.58 -0.45
C ALA A 150 -1.25 6.68 -1.74
N GLN A 151 -0.83 7.49 -2.71
CA GLN A 151 -1.48 7.56 -4.02
C GLN A 151 -1.21 6.32 -4.85
N ILE A 152 0.03 5.81 -4.87
CA ILE A 152 0.37 4.55 -5.54
C ILE A 152 -0.50 3.41 -5.00
N TYR A 153 -0.64 3.25 -3.68
CA TYR A 153 -1.51 2.21 -3.11
C TYR A 153 -2.96 2.34 -3.53
N LYS A 154 -3.50 3.56 -3.59
CA LYS A 154 -4.88 3.78 -4.06
C LYS A 154 -5.03 3.41 -5.55
N GLN A 155 -4.10 3.85 -6.40
CA GLN A 155 -4.17 3.70 -7.85
C GLN A 155 -3.86 2.28 -8.31
N ASP A 156 -2.79 1.69 -7.78
CA ASP A 156 -2.22 0.47 -8.32
C ASP A 156 -2.67 -0.77 -7.54
N TYR A 157 -3.10 -0.62 -6.29
CA TYR A 157 -3.36 -1.77 -5.41
C TYR A 157 -4.82 -1.90 -5.03
N PHE A 158 -5.46 -0.83 -4.53
CA PHE A 158 -6.81 -0.95 -3.95
C PHE A 158 -7.87 -1.24 -5.01
N ALA A 159 -7.98 -0.38 -6.02
CA ALA A 159 -8.96 -0.60 -7.09
C ALA A 159 -8.57 -1.79 -8.00
N PRO A 160 -7.33 -1.90 -8.51
CA PRO A 160 -6.94 -3.05 -9.34
C PRO A 160 -6.95 -4.39 -8.58
N GLY A 161 -6.83 -4.35 -7.25
CA GLY A 161 -6.98 -5.50 -6.36
C GLY A 161 -8.42 -5.97 -6.15
N GLY A 162 -9.42 -5.27 -6.70
CA GLY A 162 -10.84 -5.58 -6.54
C GLY A 162 -11.43 -5.11 -5.22
N CYS A 163 -10.74 -4.23 -4.48
CA CYS A 163 -11.15 -3.82 -3.14
C CYS A 163 -12.07 -2.59 -3.13
N ALA A 164 -12.12 -1.82 -4.23
CA ALA A 164 -12.76 -0.51 -4.29
C ALA A 164 -14.20 -0.48 -3.76
N GLU A 165 -15.01 -1.49 -4.10
CA GLU A 165 -16.43 -1.55 -3.72
C GLU A 165 -16.70 -2.23 -2.38
N LEU A 166 -15.67 -2.77 -1.72
CA LEU A 166 -15.85 -3.46 -0.45
C LEU A 166 -16.12 -2.46 0.69
N SER A 167 -17.01 -2.83 1.60
CA SER A 167 -17.21 -2.14 2.88
C SER A 167 -16.13 -2.52 3.89
N GLN A 168 -15.92 -1.71 4.93
CA GLN A 168 -15.09 -2.13 6.05
C GLN A 168 -15.80 -3.23 6.86
N PRO A 169 -15.08 -4.20 7.45
CA PRO A 169 -13.62 -4.34 7.45
C PRO A 169 -13.01 -5.06 6.21
N ALA A 170 -13.83 -5.58 5.28
CA ALA A 170 -13.34 -6.36 4.13
C ALA A 170 -12.43 -5.56 3.19
N PHE A 171 -12.71 -4.27 3.03
CA PHE A 171 -11.86 -3.35 2.26
C PHE A 171 -10.40 -3.38 2.73
N GLU A 172 -10.17 -3.22 4.03
CA GLU A 172 -8.82 -3.18 4.60
C GLU A 172 -8.08 -4.48 4.37
N VAL A 173 -8.71 -5.61 4.66
CA VAL A 173 -8.10 -6.92 4.51
C VAL A 173 -7.73 -7.16 3.04
N CYS A 174 -8.64 -6.86 2.12
CA CYS A 174 -8.38 -6.95 0.68
C CYS A 174 -7.21 -6.06 0.25
N ALA A 175 -7.19 -4.81 0.71
CA ALA A 175 -6.15 -3.83 0.38
C ALA A 175 -4.77 -4.27 0.89
N ASP A 176 -4.67 -4.74 2.13
CA ASP A 176 -3.43 -5.24 2.70
C ASP A 176 -2.98 -6.56 2.03
N ILE A 177 -3.90 -7.42 1.59
CA ILE A 177 -3.58 -8.57 0.72
C ILE A 177 -2.98 -8.08 -0.60
N ALA A 178 -3.62 -7.10 -1.25
CA ALA A 178 -3.16 -6.57 -2.54
C ALA A 178 -1.75 -5.99 -2.44
N ILE A 179 -1.44 -5.24 -1.39
CA ILE A 179 -0.10 -4.68 -1.14
C ILE A 179 0.94 -5.79 -0.95
N ASN A 180 0.65 -6.78 -0.10
CA ASN A 180 1.66 -7.76 0.33
C ASN A 180 1.83 -8.96 -0.62
N SER A 181 0.78 -9.31 -1.37
CA SER A 181 0.76 -10.50 -2.25
C SER A 181 0.38 -10.17 -3.69
N GLY A 182 0.23 -8.89 -4.02
CA GLY A 182 -0.15 -8.41 -5.33
C GLY A 182 -1.65 -8.45 -5.60
N VAL A 183 -2.09 -7.57 -6.51
CA VAL A 183 -3.49 -7.40 -6.94
C VAL A 183 -4.10 -8.64 -7.60
N GLY A 184 -3.26 -9.52 -8.17
CA GLY A 184 -3.71 -10.81 -8.70
C GLY A 184 -4.25 -11.70 -7.59
N ARG A 185 -3.57 -11.72 -6.44
CA ARG A 185 -3.91 -12.58 -5.30
C ARG A 185 -5.18 -12.12 -4.60
N SER A 186 -5.32 -10.82 -4.33
CA SER A 186 -6.54 -10.28 -3.72
C SER A 186 -7.78 -10.60 -4.56
N ARG A 187 -7.70 -10.37 -5.89
CA ARG A 187 -8.79 -10.72 -6.82
C ARG A 187 -9.05 -12.22 -6.88
N GLN A 188 -8.00 -13.04 -6.84
CA GLN A 188 -8.15 -14.50 -6.80
C GLN A 188 -8.96 -14.93 -5.58
N TYR A 189 -8.61 -14.45 -4.38
CA TYR A 189 -9.35 -14.81 -3.17
C TYR A 189 -10.80 -14.34 -3.20
N LEU A 190 -11.06 -13.12 -3.67
CA LEU A 190 -12.43 -12.63 -3.85
C LEU A 190 -13.27 -13.56 -4.76
N ARG A 191 -12.68 -14.07 -5.84
CA ARG A 191 -13.35 -15.05 -6.72
C ARG A 191 -13.54 -16.41 -6.07
N GLU A 192 -12.54 -16.91 -5.33
CA GLU A 192 -12.60 -18.22 -4.66
C GLU A 192 -13.62 -18.25 -3.52
N ILE A 193 -13.70 -17.16 -2.74
CA ILE A 193 -14.65 -17.03 -1.61
C ILE A 193 -16.08 -16.83 -2.12
N GLY A 194 -16.25 -16.14 -3.24
CA GLY A 194 -17.56 -15.83 -3.80
C GLY A 194 -18.26 -14.71 -3.02
N ASN A 195 -19.59 -14.73 -3.05
CA ASN A 195 -20.39 -13.61 -2.55
C ASN A 195 -20.80 -13.82 -1.09
N ILE A 196 -20.09 -13.17 -0.17
CA ILE A 196 -20.49 -13.03 1.24
C ILE A 196 -21.00 -11.61 1.45
N ALA A 197 -22.29 -11.48 1.77
CA ALA A 197 -22.93 -10.17 1.92
C ALA A 197 -22.45 -9.40 3.17
N ASP A 198 -22.17 -10.10 4.27
CA ASP A 198 -21.68 -9.48 5.50
C ASP A 198 -20.19 -9.11 5.37
N PRO A 199 -19.83 -7.81 5.43
CA PRO A 199 -18.44 -7.37 5.32
C PRO A 199 -17.51 -7.96 6.38
N LYS A 200 -18.02 -8.25 7.59
CA LYS A 200 -17.21 -8.83 8.66
C LYS A 200 -16.84 -10.28 8.35
N GLN A 201 -17.81 -11.09 7.94
CA GLN A 201 -17.57 -12.46 7.47
C GLN A 201 -16.67 -12.51 6.24
N LEU A 202 -16.86 -11.62 5.26
CA LEU A 202 -15.99 -11.56 4.08
C LEU A 202 -14.54 -11.25 4.46
N ALA A 203 -14.33 -10.31 5.39
CA ALA A 203 -13.00 -9.98 5.90
C ALA A 203 -12.33 -11.18 6.59
N ARG A 204 -13.09 -11.95 7.40
CA ARG A 204 -12.58 -13.18 8.03
C ARG A 204 -12.19 -14.21 7.00
N ALA A 205 -13.02 -14.45 5.99
CA ALA A 205 -12.74 -15.40 4.92
C ALA A 205 -11.48 -15.00 4.12
N LEU A 206 -11.34 -13.72 3.77
CA LEU A 206 -10.14 -13.20 3.09
C LEU A 206 -8.88 -13.37 3.94
N ASN A 207 -8.96 -13.03 5.23
CA ASN A 207 -7.81 -13.11 6.12
C ASN A 207 -7.37 -14.57 6.33
N GLU A 208 -8.33 -15.48 6.54
CA GLU A 208 -8.05 -16.90 6.73
C GLU A 208 -7.45 -17.52 5.47
N ARG A 209 -8.03 -17.21 4.30
CA ARG A 209 -7.49 -17.68 3.02
C ARG A 209 -6.04 -17.25 2.82
N HIS A 210 -5.70 -16.02 3.17
CA HIS A 210 -4.33 -15.50 3.09
C HIS A 210 -3.41 -16.13 4.15
N ARG A 211 -3.91 -16.35 5.37
CA ARG A 211 -3.17 -17.03 6.45
C ARG A 211 -2.74 -18.43 6.01
N GLN A 212 -3.61 -19.18 5.35
CA GLN A 212 -3.29 -20.50 4.81
C GLN A 212 -2.16 -20.45 3.77
N ASP A 213 -2.16 -19.44 2.91
CA ASP A 213 -1.08 -19.24 1.95
C ASP A 213 0.25 -18.86 2.63
N TYR A 214 0.23 -18.02 3.67
CA TYR A 214 1.42 -17.77 4.48
C TYR A 214 1.98 -19.04 5.12
N LEU A 215 1.13 -19.90 5.68
CA LEU A 215 1.55 -21.18 6.25
C LEU A 215 2.19 -22.08 5.19
N LYS A 216 1.64 -22.09 3.97
CA LYS A 216 2.16 -22.85 2.83
C LYS A 216 3.51 -22.31 2.33
N TRP A 217 3.63 -21.00 2.10
CA TRP A 217 4.86 -20.40 1.57
C TRP A 217 6.01 -20.46 2.57
N SER A 218 5.70 -20.35 3.86
CA SER A 218 6.68 -20.37 4.95
C SER A 218 6.86 -21.75 5.60
N ALA A 219 6.56 -22.82 4.86
CA ALA A 219 6.84 -24.18 5.31
C ALA A 219 8.35 -24.38 5.63
N PRO A 220 8.71 -25.18 6.65
CA PRO A 220 10.10 -25.46 6.98
C PRO A 220 10.91 -25.93 5.77
N GLY A 221 12.13 -25.42 5.61
CA GLY A 221 13.00 -25.71 4.47
C GLY A 221 12.78 -24.80 3.24
N ASN A 222 11.75 -23.95 3.25
CA ASN A 222 11.56 -22.95 2.20
C ASN A 222 12.31 -21.64 2.54
N LYS A 223 12.81 -20.93 1.51
CA LYS A 223 13.57 -19.68 1.68
C LYS A 223 12.78 -18.59 2.42
N ASP A 224 11.45 -18.66 2.35
CA ASP A 224 10.54 -17.68 2.92
C ASP A 224 10.12 -18.03 4.36
N SER A 225 10.61 -19.14 4.92
CA SER A 225 10.36 -19.53 6.32
C SER A 225 10.79 -18.45 7.33
N VAL A 226 11.77 -17.62 6.98
CA VAL A 226 12.22 -16.48 7.78
C VAL A 226 11.15 -15.39 7.97
N PHE A 227 10.18 -15.29 7.06
CA PHE A 227 9.11 -14.30 7.11
C PHE A 227 7.86 -14.78 7.86
N ARG A 228 7.81 -16.08 8.21
CA ARG A 228 6.63 -16.73 8.81
C ARG A 228 6.02 -15.94 9.96
N ALA A 229 6.85 -15.58 10.94
CA ALA A 229 6.39 -14.91 12.16
C ALA A 229 5.76 -13.55 11.83
N GLY A 230 6.38 -12.76 10.95
CA GLY A 230 5.85 -11.47 10.51
C GLY A 230 4.53 -11.60 9.74
N TRP A 231 4.45 -12.59 8.85
CA TRP A 231 3.24 -12.88 8.08
C TRP A 231 2.05 -13.33 8.94
N LEU A 232 2.28 -14.24 9.89
CA LEU A 232 1.22 -14.68 10.81
C LEU A 232 0.79 -13.57 11.77
N SER A 233 1.73 -12.78 12.28
CA SER A 233 1.42 -11.59 13.10
C SER A 233 0.57 -10.57 12.32
N ARG A 234 0.78 -10.44 11.00
CA ARG A 234 -0.04 -9.59 10.13
C ARG A 234 -1.48 -10.12 10.04
N ALA A 235 -1.65 -11.43 9.87
CA ALA A 235 -2.98 -12.06 9.87
C ALA A 235 -3.69 -11.87 11.23
N ASP A 236 -2.99 -12.06 12.35
CA ASP A 236 -3.56 -11.85 13.70
C ASP A 236 -3.98 -10.39 13.95
N ARG A 237 -3.26 -9.43 13.37
CA ARG A 237 -3.63 -8.02 13.45
C ARG A 237 -4.92 -7.73 12.70
N ARG A 238 -5.07 -8.26 11.47
CA ARG A 238 -6.31 -8.13 10.72
C ARG A 238 -7.47 -8.73 11.50
N ASP A 239 -7.27 -9.86 12.16
CA ASP A 239 -8.30 -10.42 13.05
C ASP A 239 -8.72 -9.44 14.14
N ARG A 240 -7.76 -8.81 14.84
CA ARG A 240 -8.05 -7.76 15.84
C ARG A 240 -8.70 -6.50 15.25
N TYR A 241 -8.43 -6.18 13.99
CA TYR A 241 -9.08 -5.06 13.30
C TYR A 241 -10.54 -5.40 12.99
N ILE A 242 -10.78 -6.60 12.46
CA ILE A 242 -12.12 -7.10 12.15
C ILE A 242 -13.00 -7.16 13.41
N ASP A 243 -12.44 -7.47 14.59
CA ASP A 243 -13.17 -7.51 15.86
C ASP A 243 -13.71 -6.15 16.33
N LYS A 244 -13.22 -5.03 15.77
CA LYS A 244 -13.67 -3.68 16.13
C LYS A 244 -14.92 -3.21 15.36
N PHE A 245 -15.40 -4.01 14.40
CA PHE A 245 -16.61 -3.76 13.60
C PHE A 245 -17.73 -4.70 14.04
#